data_AF-A0A976DQP9-F1
#
_entry.id   AF-A0A976DQP9-F1
#
_cell.length_a   1.000
_cell.length_b   1.000
_cell.length_c   1.000
_cell.angle_alpha   90.00
_cell.angle_beta   90.00
_cell.angle_gamma   90.00
#
_symmetry.space_group_name_H-M   'P 1'
#
loop_
_entity.id
_entity.type
_entity.pdbx_description
1 polymer ?
#
loop_
_entity_poly.entity_id
_entity_poly.type
_entity_poly.pdbx_seq_one_letter_code
_entity_poly.pdbx_strand_id
1 'polypeptide(L)'
;MTNPWIAALLALFVWWFSTGAILLRVRHADRAGGNAHLLSVLWGLPLLLGGIYGLGVTLDDTTATATYAAFLSALALWGWIELAFLSGIITGPNTTEATPNAQGWDRFAQATLTILWHEAVLIAALALMAYAAWHAANPFGLYTFAVLFFARASAKLNLFFGVPRINTEFLPRPLSHLASHFRHAQMNWLFPISVTLLTFAAACWLERAIAAPTPAAEAGHVLLAALTFLALLEHWFMVLPLPDQKLWRWMLPEVPAAHDPKLTAHPGLATRK
;
A
#
# COMPACT_ATOMS: atom_id res chain seq x y z
N MET A 1 12.45 18.92 -18.64
CA MET A 1 11.92 17.76 -17.88
C MET A 1 10.47 17.43 -18.25
N THR A 2 10.13 17.51 -19.54
CA THR A 2 8.76 17.39 -20.07
C THR A 2 8.53 16.10 -20.84
N ASN A 3 9.43 15.12 -20.71
CA ASN A 3 9.28 13.86 -21.42
C ASN A 3 8.35 12.93 -20.61
N PRO A 4 7.21 12.50 -21.17
CA PRO A 4 6.24 11.64 -20.47
C PRO A 4 6.87 10.31 -20.04
N TRP A 5 7.87 9.80 -20.76
CA TRP A 5 8.61 8.61 -20.36
C TRP A 5 9.38 8.79 -19.05
N ILE A 6 9.92 9.99 -18.81
CA ILE A 6 10.63 10.30 -17.55
C ILE A 6 9.62 10.32 -16.40
N ALA A 7 8.43 10.88 -16.61
CA ALA A 7 7.36 10.86 -15.61
C ALA A 7 6.94 9.44 -15.23
N ALA A 8 6.67 8.59 -16.24
CA ALA A 8 6.30 7.20 -16.00
C ALA A 8 7.41 6.41 -15.28
N LEU A 9 8.67 6.55 -15.72
CA LEU A 9 9.81 5.89 -15.08
C LEU A 9 10.04 6.40 -13.65
N LEU A 10 9.86 7.69 -13.40
CA LEU A 10 9.96 8.27 -12.06
C LEU A 10 8.86 7.71 -11.15
N ALA A 11 7.60 7.66 -11.61
CA ALA A 11 6.50 7.08 -10.84
C ALA A 11 6.78 5.61 -10.50
N LEU A 12 7.23 4.82 -11.49
CA LEU A 12 7.57 3.41 -11.30
C LEU A 12 8.72 3.24 -10.30
N PHE A 13 9.81 4.01 -10.48
CA PHE A 13 10.97 3.97 -9.59
C PHE A 13 10.59 4.36 -8.16
N VAL A 14 9.89 5.49 -7.99
CA VAL A 14 9.51 5.98 -6.66
C VAL A 14 8.56 5.01 -5.98
N TRP A 15 7.60 4.43 -6.69
CA TRP A 15 6.72 3.42 -6.13
C TRP A 15 7.48 2.17 -5.67
N TRP A 16 8.33 1.62 -6.54
CA TRP A 16 9.10 0.41 -6.21
C TRP A 16 10.05 0.66 -5.05
N PHE A 17 10.76 1.80 -5.11
CA PHE A 17 11.73 2.20 -4.09
C PHE A 17 11.05 2.50 -2.75
N SER A 18 9.94 3.24 -2.74
CA SER A 18 9.19 3.57 -1.51
C SER A 18 8.62 2.31 -0.86
N THR A 19 8.01 1.43 -1.65
CA THR A 19 7.47 0.15 -1.16
C THR A 19 8.58 -0.71 -0.55
N GLY A 20 9.72 -0.83 -1.24
CA GLY A 20 10.88 -1.55 -0.72
C GLY A 20 11.49 -0.91 0.54
N ALA A 21 11.65 0.42 0.56
CA ALA A 21 12.22 1.14 1.69
C ALA A 21 11.36 1.00 2.95
N ILE A 22 10.03 1.10 2.81
CA ILE A 22 9.08 0.91 3.92
C ILE A 22 9.20 -0.52 4.46
N LEU A 23 9.16 -1.54 3.59
CA LEU A 23 9.26 -2.94 4.00
C LEU A 23 10.60 -3.26 4.67
N LEU A 24 11.72 -2.76 4.13
CA LEU A 24 13.04 -2.92 4.74
C LEU A 24 13.10 -2.29 6.13
N ARG A 25 12.55 -1.09 6.30
CA ARG A 25 12.56 -0.39 7.58
C ARG A 25 11.70 -1.11 8.62
N VAL A 26 10.50 -1.54 8.24
CA VAL A 26 9.61 -2.28 9.14
C VAL A 26 10.21 -3.62 9.52
N ARG A 27 10.85 -4.33 8.60
CA ARG A 27 11.59 -5.58 8.91
C ARG A 27 12.77 -5.37 9.83
N HIS A 28 13.50 -4.27 9.65
CA HIS A 28 14.57 -3.90 10.57
C HIS A 28 14.01 -3.64 11.98
N ALA A 29 12.87 -2.96 12.09
CA ALA A 29 12.17 -2.77 13.35
C ALA A 29 11.68 -4.08 13.99
N ASP A 30 11.10 -4.99 13.18
CA ASP A 30 10.67 -6.33 13.63
C ASP A 30 11.84 -7.17 14.18
N ARG A 31 13.04 -7.03 13.59
CA ARG A 31 14.27 -7.74 14.04
C ARG A 31 14.89 -7.10 15.28
N ALA A 32 14.80 -5.77 15.41
CA ALA A 32 15.39 -5.03 16.54
C ALA A 32 14.56 -5.16 17.83
N GLY A 33 13.23 -5.33 17.72
CA GLY A 33 12.34 -5.46 18.88
C GLY A 33 12.20 -4.17 19.72
N GLY A 34 11.28 -4.17 20.67
CA GLY A 34 11.04 -3.03 21.58
C GLY A 34 10.50 -1.77 20.88
N ASN A 35 11.06 -0.59 21.22
CA ASN A 35 10.61 0.72 20.70
C ASN A 35 11.02 0.99 19.24
N ALA A 36 11.60 0.03 18.52
CA ALA A 36 12.10 0.22 17.16
C ALA A 36 11.00 0.61 16.15
N HIS A 37 9.77 0.17 16.37
CA HIS A 37 8.60 0.59 15.58
C HIS A 37 8.27 2.07 15.81
N LEU A 38 8.26 2.52 17.07
CA LEU A 38 8.03 3.92 17.44
C LEU A 38 9.14 4.84 16.91
N LEU A 39 10.40 4.41 17.06
CA LEU A 39 11.53 5.13 16.50
C LEU A 39 11.40 5.25 14.98
N SER A 40 10.99 4.21 14.26
CA SER A 40 10.83 4.26 12.80
C SER A 40 9.83 5.32 12.35
N VAL A 41 8.74 5.51 13.09
CA VAL A 41 7.74 6.56 12.81
C VAL A 41 8.28 7.95 13.16
N LEU A 42 9.00 8.08 14.28
CA LEU A 42 9.66 9.34 14.67
C LEU A 42 10.73 9.76 13.65
N TRP A 43 11.58 8.84 13.21
CA TRP A 43 12.58 9.08 12.16
C TRP A 43 11.93 9.38 10.80
N GLY A 44 10.69 8.95 10.60
CA GLY A 44 9.89 9.30 9.43
C GLY A 44 9.28 10.70 9.47
N LEU A 45 9.21 11.38 10.63
CA LEU A 45 8.56 12.70 10.74
C LEU A 45 9.07 13.76 9.75
N PRO A 46 10.37 13.84 9.42
CA PRO A 46 10.86 14.74 8.38
C PRO A 46 10.20 14.49 7.01
N LEU A 47 9.86 13.24 6.68
CA LEU A 47 9.15 12.88 5.45
C LEU A 47 7.71 13.44 5.47
N LEU A 48 7.04 13.35 6.61
CA LEU A 48 5.71 13.92 6.80
C LEU A 48 5.73 15.45 6.66
N LEU A 49 6.61 16.12 7.41
CA LEU A 49 6.71 17.57 7.40
C LEU A 49 7.15 18.09 6.03
N GLY A 50 8.09 17.41 5.38
CA GLY A 50 8.51 17.71 4.01
C GLY A 50 7.38 17.54 3.01
N GLY A 51 6.56 16.48 3.14
CA GLY A 51 5.38 16.28 2.31
C GLY A 51 4.33 17.37 2.48
N ILE A 52 4.02 17.78 3.72
CA ILE A 52 3.05 18.86 3.98
C ILE A 52 3.58 20.20 3.45
N TYR A 53 4.86 20.52 3.71
CA TYR A 53 5.48 21.74 3.21
C TYR A 53 5.53 21.78 1.68
N GLY A 54 5.96 20.68 1.05
CA GLY A 54 6.03 20.57 -0.40
C GLY A 54 4.66 20.68 -1.06
N LEU A 55 3.61 20.08 -0.48
CA LEU A 55 2.23 20.29 -0.93
C LEU A 55 1.86 21.78 -0.82
N GLY A 56 2.08 22.42 0.32
CA GLY A 56 1.75 23.84 0.53
C GLY A 56 2.43 24.78 -0.47
N VAL A 57 3.72 24.57 -0.76
CA VAL A 57 4.49 25.42 -1.71
C VAL A 57 4.06 25.19 -3.16
N THR A 58 3.55 23.99 -3.50
CA THR A 58 3.23 23.63 -4.88
C THR A 58 1.78 23.94 -5.29
N LEU A 59 0.90 24.33 -4.36
CA LEU A 59 -0.53 24.59 -4.63
C LEU A 59 -0.76 25.66 -5.71
N ASP A 60 0.00 26.76 -5.67
CA ASP A 60 -0.17 27.90 -6.58
C ASP A 60 0.84 27.91 -7.74
N ASP A 61 1.81 26.99 -7.73
CA ASP A 61 2.84 26.90 -8.76
C ASP A 61 2.42 25.92 -9.88
N THR A 62 2.27 26.47 -11.09
CA THR A 62 1.84 25.75 -12.30
C THR A 62 3.00 25.22 -13.14
N THR A 63 4.23 25.34 -12.67
CA THR A 63 5.40 24.80 -13.37
C THR A 63 5.42 23.27 -13.35
N ALA A 64 6.05 22.66 -14.35
CA ALA A 64 6.19 21.20 -14.41
C ALA A 64 6.96 20.66 -13.19
N THR A 65 7.95 21.42 -12.69
CA THR A 65 8.68 21.10 -11.46
C THR A 65 7.77 21.04 -10.24
N ALA A 66 6.83 21.97 -10.11
CA ALA A 66 5.85 21.96 -9.04
C ALA A 66 4.90 20.76 -9.15
N THR A 67 4.56 20.31 -10.36
CA THR A 67 3.76 19.07 -10.54
C THR A 67 4.50 17.83 -10.03
N TYR A 68 5.77 17.66 -10.38
CA TYR A 68 6.58 16.55 -9.85
C TYR A 68 6.77 16.66 -8.33
N ALA A 69 7.02 17.87 -7.82
CA ALA A 69 7.17 18.11 -6.40
C ALA A 69 5.86 17.82 -5.64
N ALA A 70 4.70 18.21 -6.17
CA ALA A 70 3.38 17.91 -5.58
C ALA A 70 3.13 16.39 -5.51
N PHE A 71 3.45 15.67 -6.60
CA PHE A 71 3.36 14.21 -6.64
C PHE A 71 4.26 13.53 -5.60
N LEU A 72 5.55 13.92 -5.54
CA LEU A 72 6.49 13.39 -4.55
C LEU A 72 6.08 13.72 -3.12
N SER A 73 5.54 14.92 -2.90
CA SER A 73 5.08 15.37 -1.58
C SER A 73 3.84 14.61 -1.11
N ALA A 74 2.90 14.33 -2.02
CA ALA A 74 1.75 13.47 -1.73
C ALA A 74 2.19 12.03 -1.38
N LEU A 75 3.18 11.49 -2.11
CA LEU A 75 3.76 10.18 -1.80
C LEU A 75 4.53 10.15 -0.48
N ALA A 76 5.23 11.24 -0.13
CA ALA A 76 5.92 11.37 1.15
C ALA A 76 4.94 11.37 2.33
N LEU A 77 3.88 12.19 2.23
CA LEU A 77 2.79 12.24 3.20
C LEU A 77 2.13 10.86 3.36
N TRP A 78 1.76 10.24 2.25
CA TRP A 78 1.17 8.91 2.22
C TRP A 78 2.11 7.84 2.80
N GLY A 79 3.37 7.83 2.37
CA GLY A 79 4.37 6.86 2.78
C GLY A 79 4.64 6.90 4.28
N TRP A 80 4.61 8.09 4.90
CA TRP A 80 4.70 8.21 6.35
C TRP A 80 3.47 7.64 7.07
N ILE A 81 2.27 7.95 6.59
CA ILE A 81 1.02 7.41 7.18
C ILE A 81 1.03 5.87 7.09
N GLU A 82 1.47 5.32 5.97
CA GLU A 82 1.58 3.87 5.79
C GLU A 82 2.65 3.25 6.70
N LEU A 83 3.82 3.90 6.83
CA LEU A 83 4.85 3.46 7.76
C LEU A 83 4.33 3.43 9.20
N ALA A 84 3.54 4.42 9.59
CA ALA A 84 2.94 4.49 10.93
C ALA A 84 1.87 3.40 11.16
N PHE A 85 1.13 3.03 10.12
CA PHE A 85 0.21 1.90 10.15
C PHE A 85 0.94 0.56 10.25
N LEU A 86 1.93 0.31 9.38
CA LEU A 86 2.73 -0.92 9.38
C LEU A 86 3.54 -1.10 10.67
N SER A 87 3.87 -0.01 11.36
CA SER A 87 4.54 -0.02 12.66
C SER A 87 3.59 -0.29 13.84
N GLY A 88 2.28 -0.43 13.61
CA GLY A 88 1.31 -0.70 14.67
C GLY A 88 0.97 0.51 15.55
N ILE A 89 1.34 1.74 15.15
CA ILE A 89 1.10 2.94 15.97
C ILE A 89 -0.27 3.53 15.68
N ILE A 90 -0.63 3.59 14.39
CA ILE A 90 -1.94 4.07 13.93
C ILE A 90 -2.78 2.85 13.51
N THR A 91 -2.84 1.82 14.34
CA THR A 91 -3.78 0.69 14.16
C THR A 91 -5.04 0.94 14.98
N GLY A 92 -6.17 0.39 14.55
CA GLY A 92 -7.48 0.59 15.16
C GLY A 92 -7.59 0.11 16.63
N PRO A 93 -8.66 0.49 17.35
CA PRO A 93 -8.83 0.16 18.77
C PRO A 93 -8.91 -1.34 19.05
N ASN A 94 -9.29 -2.14 18.04
CA ASN A 94 -9.30 -3.58 18.16
C ASN A 94 -7.96 -4.16 17.71
N THR A 95 -7.24 -4.79 18.64
CA THR A 95 -5.98 -5.51 18.38
C THR A 95 -6.12 -7.02 18.60
N THR A 96 -7.34 -7.51 18.86
CA THR A 96 -7.60 -8.93 19.08
C THR A 96 -7.80 -9.66 17.76
N GLU A 97 -7.45 -10.95 17.73
CA GLU A 97 -7.74 -11.83 16.60
C GLU A 97 -9.25 -11.95 16.36
N ALA A 98 -9.63 -12.31 15.12
CA ALA A 98 -11.01 -12.50 14.73
C ALA A 98 -11.70 -13.52 15.65
N THR A 99 -12.87 -13.17 16.18
CA THR A 99 -13.64 -14.12 17.01
C THR A 99 -13.98 -15.36 16.16
N PRO A 100 -13.73 -16.59 16.66
CA PRO A 100 -14.09 -17.81 15.95
C PRO A 100 -15.60 -17.79 15.63
N ASN A 101 -15.96 -18.02 14.37
CA ASN A 101 -17.34 -17.97 13.84
C ASN A 101 -18.01 -16.59 13.71
N ALA A 102 -17.29 -15.46 13.80
CA ALA A 102 -17.88 -14.18 13.41
C ALA A 102 -18.27 -14.18 11.92
N GLN A 103 -19.55 -13.95 11.62
CA GLN A 103 -20.10 -13.94 10.26
C GLN A 103 -20.70 -12.58 9.90
N GLY A 104 -20.75 -12.28 8.60
CA GLY A 104 -21.45 -11.11 8.08
C GLY A 104 -20.95 -9.78 8.65
N TRP A 105 -21.88 -9.02 9.23
CA TRP A 105 -21.64 -7.67 9.73
C TRP A 105 -20.72 -7.62 10.94
N ASP A 106 -20.79 -8.58 11.85
CA ASP A 106 -19.96 -8.58 13.06
C ASP A 106 -18.48 -8.73 12.71
N ARG A 107 -18.17 -9.56 11.71
CA ARG A 107 -16.80 -9.69 11.20
C ARG A 107 -16.33 -8.42 10.49
N PHE A 108 -17.22 -7.76 9.75
CA PHE A 108 -16.92 -6.50 9.07
C PHE A 108 -16.65 -5.37 10.07
N ALA A 109 -17.48 -5.25 11.10
CA ALA A 109 -17.28 -4.29 12.18
C ALA A 109 -15.95 -4.54 12.90
N GLN A 110 -15.65 -5.79 13.26
CA GLN A 110 -14.37 -6.15 13.88
C GLN A 110 -13.16 -5.83 12.99
N ALA A 111 -13.22 -6.16 11.70
CA ALA A 111 -12.15 -5.87 10.75
C ALA A 111 -12.01 -4.37 10.44
N THR A 112 -13.10 -3.61 10.51
CA THR A 112 -13.04 -2.15 10.37
C THR A 112 -12.42 -1.53 11.62
N LEU A 113 -12.77 -2.03 12.81
CA LEU A 113 -12.22 -1.58 14.08
C LEU A 113 -10.73 -1.87 14.24
N THR A 114 -10.14 -2.79 13.48
CA THR A 114 -8.69 -3.02 13.51
C THR A 114 -7.91 -2.01 12.65
N ILE A 115 -8.58 -1.34 11.69
CA ILE A 115 -7.95 -0.35 10.80
C ILE A 115 -8.49 1.08 10.97
N LEU A 116 -9.48 1.27 11.84
CA LEU A 116 -10.28 2.50 11.94
C LEU A 116 -9.43 3.78 12.06
N TRP A 117 -8.43 3.79 12.95
CA TRP A 117 -7.60 4.98 13.17
C TRP A 117 -6.79 5.35 11.93
N HIS A 118 -6.27 4.35 11.21
CA HIS A 118 -5.54 4.60 9.97
C HIS A 118 -6.45 5.13 8.86
N GLU A 119 -7.64 4.54 8.68
CA GLU A 119 -8.62 5.04 7.72
C GLU A 119 -9.07 6.47 8.06
N ALA A 120 -9.29 6.76 9.35
CA ALA A 120 -9.64 8.10 9.81
C ALA A 120 -8.55 9.13 9.50
N VAL A 121 -7.26 8.78 9.69
CA VAL A 121 -6.13 9.65 9.34
C VAL A 121 -6.07 9.88 7.83
N LEU A 122 -6.27 8.85 7.01
CA LEU A 122 -6.28 8.99 5.56
C LEU A 122 -7.45 9.86 5.07
N ILE A 123 -8.65 9.66 5.61
CA ILE A 123 -9.83 10.48 5.28
C ILE A 123 -9.60 11.94 5.71
N ALA A 124 -9.08 12.17 6.92
CA ALA A 124 -8.77 13.50 7.40
C ALA A 124 -7.71 14.19 6.52
N ALA A 125 -6.64 13.48 6.16
CA ALA A 125 -5.61 14.00 5.25
C ALA A 125 -6.19 14.35 3.88
N LEU A 126 -7.02 13.47 3.30
CA LEU A 126 -7.69 13.73 2.02
C LEU A 126 -8.61 14.96 2.11
N ALA A 127 -9.39 15.09 3.18
CA ALA A 127 -10.29 16.23 3.38
C ALA A 127 -9.51 17.55 3.54
N LEU A 128 -8.42 17.54 4.30
CA LEU A 128 -7.53 18.71 4.46
C LEU A 128 -6.88 19.10 3.13
N MET A 129 -6.40 18.12 2.36
CA MET A 129 -5.84 18.37 1.03
C MET A 129 -6.90 18.89 0.05
N ALA A 130 -8.13 18.36 0.10
CA ALA A 130 -9.22 18.83 -0.73
C ALA A 130 -9.63 20.26 -0.38
N TYR A 131 -9.66 20.60 0.90
CA TYR A 131 -9.90 21.96 1.37
C TYR A 131 -8.80 22.92 0.91
N ALA A 132 -7.53 22.54 1.08
CA ALA A 132 -6.39 23.35 0.64
C ALA A 132 -6.32 23.51 -0.89
N ALA A 133 -6.73 22.49 -1.64
CA ALA A 133 -6.68 22.49 -3.10
C ALA A 133 -7.92 23.07 -3.80
N TRP A 134 -8.96 23.48 -3.05
CA TRP A 134 -10.25 23.89 -3.63
C TRP A 134 -10.16 25.06 -4.63
N HIS A 135 -9.17 25.95 -4.47
CA HIS A 135 -8.89 27.07 -5.39
C HIS A 135 -7.47 27.04 -5.95
N ALA A 136 -6.76 25.92 -5.80
CA ALA A 136 -5.36 25.82 -6.15
C ALA A 136 -5.17 25.69 -7.67
N ALA A 137 -4.10 26.29 -8.18
CA ALA A 137 -3.74 26.21 -9.60
C ALA A 137 -3.17 24.82 -9.98
N ASN A 138 -2.66 24.07 -9.00
CA ASN A 138 -2.06 22.75 -9.17
C ASN A 138 -2.73 21.70 -8.28
N PRO A 139 -3.75 20.97 -8.80
CA PRO A 139 -4.47 19.96 -8.03
C PRO A 139 -3.79 18.57 -8.01
N PHE A 140 -2.62 18.40 -8.65
CA PHE A 140 -2.04 17.07 -8.86
C PHE A 140 -1.61 16.37 -7.56
N GLY A 141 -1.24 17.13 -6.51
CA GLY A 141 -0.98 16.56 -5.19
C GLY A 141 -2.21 15.90 -4.59
N LEU A 142 -3.38 16.56 -4.67
CA LEU A 142 -4.66 16.00 -4.26
C LEU A 142 -5.02 14.75 -5.06
N TYR A 143 -4.93 14.82 -6.39
CA TYR A 143 -5.27 13.69 -7.24
C TYR A 143 -4.39 12.48 -6.99
N THR A 144 -3.10 12.70 -6.74
CA THR A 144 -2.15 11.62 -6.40
C THR A 144 -2.58 10.93 -5.10
N PHE A 145 -2.86 11.71 -4.06
CA PHE A 145 -3.30 11.18 -2.78
C PHE A 145 -4.66 10.47 -2.88
N ALA A 146 -5.59 11.03 -3.65
CA ALA A 146 -6.90 10.43 -3.89
C ALA A 146 -6.80 9.07 -4.61
N VAL A 147 -5.96 8.96 -5.65
CA VAL A 147 -5.72 7.69 -6.35
C VAL A 147 -5.18 6.64 -5.38
N LEU A 148 -4.20 6.99 -4.55
CA LEU A 148 -3.66 6.09 -3.53
C LEU A 148 -4.71 5.65 -2.52
N PHE A 149 -5.52 6.60 -2.03
CA PHE A 149 -6.59 6.35 -1.08
C PHE A 149 -7.62 5.35 -1.63
N PHE A 150 -8.19 5.63 -2.80
CA PHE A 150 -9.21 4.77 -3.39
C PHE A 150 -8.64 3.41 -3.82
N ALA A 151 -7.43 3.38 -4.38
CA ALA A 151 -6.76 2.13 -4.72
C ALA A 151 -6.55 1.26 -3.47
N ARG A 152 -6.09 1.85 -2.36
CA ARG A 152 -5.86 1.13 -1.09
C ARG A 152 -7.17 0.70 -0.43
N ALA A 153 -8.20 1.54 -0.42
CA ALA A 153 -9.52 1.18 0.08
C ALA A 153 -10.11 0.01 -0.72
N SER A 154 -10.02 0.07 -2.05
CA SER A 154 -10.43 -1.02 -2.95
C SER A 154 -9.66 -2.32 -2.68
N ALA A 155 -8.34 -2.25 -2.52
CA ALA A 155 -7.50 -3.39 -2.18
C ALA A 155 -7.93 -4.04 -0.85
N LYS A 156 -8.14 -3.24 0.21
CA LYS A 156 -8.57 -3.72 1.52
C LYS A 156 -9.96 -4.38 1.48
N LEU A 157 -10.90 -3.79 0.74
CA LEU A 157 -12.22 -4.37 0.56
C LEU A 157 -12.14 -5.70 -0.21
N ASN A 158 -11.35 -5.77 -1.28
CA ASN A 158 -11.14 -7.01 -2.02
C ASN A 158 -10.54 -8.11 -1.14
N LEU A 159 -9.54 -7.79 -0.32
CA LEU A 159 -8.97 -8.72 0.67
C LEU A 159 -9.99 -9.18 1.73
N PHE A 160 -10.86 -8.28 2.21
CA PHE A 160 -11.88 -8.60 3.21
C PHE A 160 -12.96 -9.56 2.67
N PHE A 161 -13.49 -9.27 1.47
CA PHE A 161 -14.50 -10.13 0.84
C PHE A 161 -13.90 -11.46 0.35
N GLY A 162 -12.62 -11.42 0.00
CA GLY A 162 -11.77 -12.57 -0.20
C GLY A 162 -11.22 -12.68 -1.61
N VAL A 163 -9.93 -13.00 -1.69
CA VAL A 163 -9.19 -13.21 -2.93
C VAL A 163 -8.41 -14.52 -2.86
N PRO A 164 -8.06 -15.13 -4.02
CA PRO A 164 -7.39 -16.43 -4.06
C PRO A 164 -6.03 -16.44 -3.36
N ARG A 165 -5.29 -15.33 -3.44
CA ARG A 165 -3.96 -15.19 -2.84
C ARG A 165 -3.91 -13.98 -1.91
N ILE A 166 -3.64 -14.25 -0.64
CA ILE A 166 -3.35 -13.23 0.36
C ILE A 166 -1.87 -13.33 0.70
N ASN A 167 -1.10 -12.30 0.40
CA ASN A 167 0.33 -12.26 0.70
C ASN A 167 0.59 -11.95 2.18
N THR A 168 0.16 -12.84 3.06
CA THR A 168 0.33 -12.71 4.52
C THR A 168 1.81 -12.63 4.94
N GLU A 169 2.74 -13.11 4.10
CA GLU A 169 4.19 -13.04 4.31
C GLU A 169 4.78 -11.61 4.28
N PHE A 170 4.05 -10.64 3.72
CA PHE A 170 4.47 -9.22 3.74
C PHE A 170 3.91 -8.45 4.95
N LEU A 171 3.04 -9.06 5.75
CA LEU A 171 2.48 -8.40 6.93
C LEU A 171 3.51 -8.37 8.06
N PRO A 172 3.82 -7.18 8.60
CA PRO A 172 4.65 -7.03 9.80
C PRO A 172 4.06 -7.74 11.01
N ARG A 173 4.90 -8.10 11.99
CA ARG A 173 4.44 -8.78 13.22
C ARG A 173 3.30 -8.04 13.95
N PRO A 174 3.29 -6.69 14.07
CA PRO A 174 2.17 -5.97 14.68
C PRO A 174 0.83 -6.15 13.97
N LEU A 175 0.84 -6.44 12.67
CA LEU A 175 -0.35 -6.62 11.83
C LEU A 175 -0.69 -8.09 11.58
N SER A 176 -0.02 -9.04 12.22
CA SER A 176 -0.29 -10.47 12.03
C SER A 176 -1.73 -10.85 12.41
N HIS A 177 -2.32 -10.13 13.38
CA HIS A 177 -3.71 -10.32 13.79
C HIS A 177 -4.72 -10.00 12.65
N LEU A 178 -4.38 -9.10 11.71
CA LEU A 178 -5.23 -8.78 10.56
C LEU A 178 -5.38 -9.96 9.60
N ALA A 179 -4.36 -10.82 9.51
CA ALA A 179 -4.41 -12.01 8.66
C ALA A 179 -5.55 -12.95 9.04
N SER A 180 -5.96 -12.97 10.33
CA SER A 180 -7.09 -13.77 10.82
C SER A 180 -8.45 -13.31 10.30
N HIS A 181 -8.58 -12.05 9.88
CA HIS A 181 -9.81 -11.48 9.33
C HIS A 181 -9.93 -11.66 7.82
N PHE A 182 -8.85 -12.03 7.12
CA PHE A 182 -8.87 -12.21 5.67
C PHE A 182 -9.47 -13.56 5.28
N ARG A 183 -10.31 -13.55 4.23
CA ARG A 183 -10.95 -14.75 3.70
C ARG A 183 -10.23 -15.19 2.43
N HIS A 184 -9.77 -16.44 2.37
CA HIS A 184 -9.39 -17.05 1.09
C HIS A 184 -10.67 -17.43 0.32
N ALA A 185 -10.88 -16.84 -0.86
CA ALA A 185 -12.04 -17.11 -1.71
C ALA A 185 -11.63 -17.13 -3.19
N GLN A 186 -12.36 -17.89 -4.03
CA GLN A 186 -11.95 -18.15 -5.43
C GLN A 186 -12.11 -16.93 -6.35
N MET A 187 -13.03 -16.02 -6.08
CA MET A 187 -13.14 -14.69 -6.71
C MET A 187 -14.29 -13.92 -6.04
N ASN A 188 -14.10 -12.64 -5.73
CA ASN A 188 -15.19 -11.77 -5.27
C ASN A 188 -15.78 -10.97 -6.45
N TRP A 189 -17.09 -10.67 -6.43
CA TRP A 189 -17.75 -9.82 -7.43
C TRP A 189 -17.27 -8.37 -7.44
N LEU A 190 -16.69 -7.89 -6.32
CA LEU A 190 -16.09 -6.55 -6.27
C LEU A 190 -14.82 -6.45 -7.11
N PHE A 191 -14.10 -7.54 -7.33
CA PHE A 191 -12.85 -7.55 -8.10
C PHE A 191 -13.02 -7.02 -9.54
N PRO A 192 -13.94 -7.55 -10.38
CA PRO A 192 -14.14 -7.02 -11.73
C PRO A 192 -14.59 -5.56 -11.72
N ILE A 193 -15.32 -5.11 -10.70
CA ILE A 193 -15.72 -3.70 -10.56
C ILE A 193 -14.50 -2.83 -10.28
N SER A 194 -13.67 -3.19 -9.29
CA SER A 194 -12.44 -2.48 -8.96
C SER A 194 -11.50 -2.38 -10.16
N VAL A 195 -11.28 -3.49 -10.87
CA VAL A 195 -10.41 -3.54 -12.06
C VAL A 195 -10.98 -2.68 -13.19
N THR A 196 -12.29 -2.73 -13.43
CA THR A 196 -12.94 -1.91 -14.46
C THR A 196 -12.83 -0.43 -14.13
N LEU A 197 -13.11 -0.03 -12.88
CA LEU A 197 -13.00 1.36 -12.44
C LEU A 197 -11.56 1.88 -12.52
N LEU A 198 -10.57 1.09 -12.09
CA LEU A 198 -9.15 1.47 -12.19
C LEU A 198 -8.68 1.55 -13.64
N THR A 199 -9.12 0.63 -14.50
CA THR A 199 -8.80 0.66 -15.94
C THR A 199 -9.42 1.89 -16.60
N PHE A 200 -10.68 2.20 -16.27
CA PHE A 200 -11.38 3.39 -16.75
C PHE A 200 -10.68 4.67 -16.27
N ALA A 201 -10.34 4.76 -14.98
CA ALA A 201 -9.61 5.90 -14.44
C ALA A 201 -8.24 6.10 -15.12
N ALA A 202 -7.48 5.02 -15.32
CA ALA A 202 -6.21 5.06 -16.05
C ALA A 202 -6.38 5.56 -17.49
N ALA A 203 -7.42 5.12 -18.18
CA ALA A 203 -7.76 5.59 -19.53
C ALA A 203 -8.14 7.08 -19.54
N CYS A 204 -8.94 7.54 -18.57
CA CYS A 204 -9.26 8.96 -18.42
C CYS A 204 -8.00 9.81 -18.17
N TRP A 205 -7.07 9.35 -17.32
CA TRP A 205 -5.81 10.06 -17.11
C TRP A 205 -4.97 10.12 -18.38
N LEU A 206 -4.93 9.05 -19.16
CA LEU A 206 -4.21 9.05 -20.43
C LEU A 206 -4.86 9.97 -21.47
N GLU A 207 -6.19 9.98 -21.56
CA GLU A 207 -6.94 10.91 -22.42
C GLU A 207 -6.67 12.37 -22.03
N ARG A 208 -6.71 12.69 -20.73
CA ARG A 208 -6.38 14.02 -20.21
C ARG A 208 -4.91 14.40 -20.42
N ALA A 209 -4.00 13.43 -20.40
CA ALA A 209 -2.58 13.66 -20.70
C ALA A 209 -2.39 14.03 -22.18
N ILE A 210 -3.04 13.30 -23.10
CA ILE A 210 -2.96 13.57 -24.54
C ILE A 210 -3.61 14.92 -24.89
N ALA A 211 -4.72 15.25 -24.24
CA ALA A 211 -5.44 16.51 -24.43
C ALA A 211 -4.89 17.68 -23.58
N ALA A 212 -3.76 17.50 -22.87
CA ALA A 212 -3.25 18.49 -21.93
C ALA A 212 -2.78 19.76 -22.65
N PRO A 213 -3.25 20.95 -22.23
CA PRO A 213 -2.88 22.21 -22.87
C PRO A 213 -1.49 22.70 -22.45
N THR A 214 -0.93 22.18 -21.35
CA THR A 214 0.37 22.59 -20.82
C THR A 214 1.26 21.38 -20.52
N PRO A 215 2.59 21.51 -20.66
CA PRO A 215 3.51 20.41 -20.34
C PRO A 215 3.49 19.98 -18.87
N ALA A 216 3.14 20.90 -17.95
CA ALA A 216 2.97 20.59 -16.54
C ALA A 216 1.75 19.69 -16.32
N ALA A 217 0.62 20.02 -16.95
CA ALA A 217 -0.58 19.20 -16.89
C ALA A 217 -0.36 17.83 -17.55
N GLU A 218 0.33 17.77 -18.69
CA GLU A 218 0.69 16.49 -19.34
C GLU A 218 1.46 15.59 -18.38
N ALA A 219 2.55 16.10 -17.78
CA ALA A 219 3.36 15.35 -16.84
C ALA A 219 2.56 14.85 -15.63
N GLY A 220 1.70 15.70 -15.06
CA GLY A 220 0.85 15.34 -13.92
C GLY A 220 -0.11 14.20 -14.24
N HIS A 221 -0.79 14.26 -15.38
CA HIS A 221 -1.71 13.19 -15.80
C HIS A 221 -0.97 11.89 -16.14
N VAL A 222 0.23 11.95 -16.72
CA VAL A 222 1.06 10.77 -16.97
C VAL A 222 1.51 10.11 -15.65
N LEU A 223 1.88 10.90 -14.64
CA LEU A 223 2.20 10.38 -13.29
C LEU A 223 0.99 9.66 -12.68
N LEU A 224 -0.20 10.26 -12.76
CA LEU A 224 -1.45 9.67 -12.27
C LEU A 224 -1.81 8.40 -13.04
N ALA A 225 -1.64 8.38 -14.36
CA ALA A 225 -1.89 7.20 -15.18
C ALA A 225 -0.95 6.06 -14.78
N ALA A 226 0.36 6.34 -14.69
CA ALA A 226 1.37 5.36 -14.28
C ALA A 226 1.07 4.79 -12.88
N LEU A 227 0.72 5.65 -11.91
CA LEU A 227 0.34 5.22 -10.56
C LEU A 227 -0.93 4.36 -10.57
N THR A 228 -1.93 4.74 -11.37
CA THR A 228 -3.19 3.98 -11.48
C THR A 228 -2.96 2.63 -12.14
N PHE A 229 -2.12 2.53 -13.17
CA PHE A 229 -1.72 1.26 -13.78
C PHE A 229 -1.00 0.35 -12.80
N LEU A 230 -0.20 0.92 -11.92
CA LEU A 230 0.52 0.18 -10.90
C LEU A 230 -0.43 -0.37 -9.83
N ALA A 231 -1.41 0.44 -9.40
CA ALA A 231 -2.51 -0.02 -8.56
C ALA A 231 -3.36 -1.12 -9.25
N LEU A 232 -3.63 -0.99 -10.55
CA LEU A 232 -4.32 -2.01 -11.34
C LEU A 232 -3.54 -3.32 -11.35
N LEU A 233 -2.24 -3.26 -11.57
CA LEU A 233 -1.33 -4.41 -11.54
C LEU A 233 -1.29 -5.06 -10.14
N GLU A 234 -1.28 -4.27 -9.07
CA GLU A 234 -1.41 -4.78 -7.69
C GLU A 234 -2.73 -5.55 -7.48
N HIS A 235 -3.84 -5.05 -8.02
CA HIS A 235 -5.12 -5.78 -7.95
C HIS A 235 -5.04 -7.10 -8.73
N TRP A 236 -4.46 -7.10 -9.93
CA TRP A 236 -4.26 -8.33 -10.69
C TRP A 236 -3.40 -9.35 -9.96
N PHE A 237 -2.39 -8.92 -9.18
CA PHE A 237 -1.57 -9.82 -8.37
C PHE A 237 -2.34 -10.53 -7.25
N MET A 238 -3.47 -9.98 -6.81
CA MET A 238 -4.33 -10.66 -5.82
C MET A 238 -5.05 -11.89 -6.40
N VAL A 239 -5.18 -11.97 -7.73
CA VAL A 239 -5.95 -13.00 -8.44
C VAL A 239 -5.07 -13.90 -9.30
N LEU A 240 -4.06 -13.34 -9.97
CA LEU A 240 -3.17 -14.10 -10.84
C LEU A 240 -2.14 -14.88 -10.01
N PRO A 241 -1.90 -16.17 -10.32
CA PRO A 241 -0.89 -16.99 -9.65
C PRO A 241 0.53 -16.65 -10.14
N LEU A 242 0.90 -15.38 -10.14
CA LEU A 242 2.25 -14.94 -10.49
C LEU A 242 3.17 -15.08 -9.26
N PRO A 243 4.39 -15.61 -9.39
CA PRO A 243 5.33 -15.74 -8.27
C PRO A 243 5.97 -14.38 -7.93
N ASP A 244 5.16 -13.42 -7.47
CA ASP A 244 5.59 -12.15 -6.88
C ASP A 244 6.61 -12.36 -5.74
N GLN A 245 6.49 -13.45 -5.00
CA GLN A 245 7.48 -13.94 -4.03
C GLN A 245 8.90 -14.04 -4.61
N LYS A 246 9.09 -14.29 -5.91
CA LYS A 246 10.42 -14.38 -6.53
C LYS A 246 11.09 -13.01 -6.71
N LEU A 247 10.32 -11.94 -6.93
CA LEU A 247 10.84 -10.57 -7.04
C LEU A 247 11.34 -10.05 -5.68
N TRP A 248 10.74 -10.54 -4.59
CA TRP A 248 11.00 -10.11 -3.21
C TRP A 248 11.69 -11.19 -2.37
N ARG A 249 12.15 -12.28 -3.01
CA ARG A 249 12.72 -13.49 -2.37
C ARG A 249 13.98 -13.20 -1.55
N TRP A 250 14.76 -12.23 -1.98
CA TRP A 250 15.94 -11.74 -1.27
C TRP A 250 15.61 -11.05 0.06
N MET A 251 14.34 -10.74 0.32
CA MET A 251 13.90 -10.21 1.61
C MET A 251 13.24 -11.25 2.50
N LEU A 252 12.50 -12.24 1.95
CA LEU A 252 11.74 -13.24 2.74
C LEU A 252 12.64 -13.98 3.75
N PRO A 253 12.15 -14.30 4.96
CA PRO A 253 12.88 -15.16 5.88
C PRO A 253 13.17 -16.49 5.20
N GLU A 254 14.38 -17.01 5.35
CA GLU A 254 14.61 -18.44 5.13
C GLU A 254 13.65 -19.17 6.06
N VAL A 255 12.66 -19.86 5.49
CA VAL A 255 11.89 -20.83 6.26
C VAL A 255 12.94 -21.80 6.80
N PRO A 256 13.12 -21.93 8.13
CA PRO A 256 13.99 -22.96 8.66
C PRO A 256 13.51 -24.26 8.05
N ALA A 257 14.39 -24.94 7.30
CA ALA A 257 14.06 -26.22 6.69
C ALA A 257 13.40 -27.07 7.79
N ALA A 258 12.13 -27.42 7.58
CA ALA A 258 11.38 -28.21 8.54
C ALA A 258 12.26 -29.39 8.91
N HIS A 259 12.61 -29.49 10.19
CA HIS A 259 13.40 -30.59 10.71
C HIS A 259 12.57 -31.85 10.46
N ASP A 260 12.87 -32.56 9.38
CA ASP A 260 12.13 -33.74 8.98
C ASP A 260 12.32 -34.79 10.08
N PRO A 261 11.30 -35.11 10.90
CA PRO A 261 11.46 -36.02 12.02
C PRO A 261 11.68 -37.46 11.56
N LYS A 262 11.64 -37.73 10.24
CA LYS A 262 11.67 -39.08 9.67
C LYS A 262 13.06 -39.60 9.33
N LEU A 263 14.13 -38.86 9.59
CA LEU A 263 15.52 -39.32 9.35
C LEU A 263 16.28 -39.78 10.60
N THR A 264 15.65 -39.80 11.78
CA THR A 264 16.21 -40.43 13.00
C THR A 264 15.48 -41.71 13.40
N ALA A 265 14.92 -42.45 12.44
CA ALA A 265 14.53 -43.83 12.68
C ALA A 265 15.77 -44.73 12.52
N HIS A 266 16.48 -44.97 13.63
CA HIS A 266 17.45 -46.06 13.73
C HIS A 266 16.78 -47.38 13.34
N PRO A 267 17.30 -48.13 12.35
CA PRO A 267 16.88 -49.50 12.12
C PRO A 267 17.84 -50.47 12.83
N GLY A 268 17.35 -51.16 13.87
CA GLY A 268 18.02 -52.30 14.51
C GLY A 268 17.84 -52.28 16.03
N LEU A 269 17.29 -53.28 16.71
CA LEU A 269 16.98 -54.67 16.37
C LEU A 269 15.68 -55.10 17.06
N ALA A 270 14.91 -55.90 16.33
CA ALA A 270 13.79 -56.67 16.86
C ALA A 270 14.29 -57.79 17.79
N THR A 271 13.61 -57.96 18.92
CA THR A 271 13.71 -59.09 19.83
C THR A 271 13.05 -60.36 19.29
N ARG A 272 13.61 -61.52 19.69
CA ARG A 272 13.13 -62.94 19.66
C ARG A 272 13.84 -63.80 18.60
N LYS A 273 14.46 -64.95 18.90
CA LYS A 273 14.20 -66.01 19.90
C LYS A 273 15.51 -66.63 20.39
#